data_AF-A0AAD3D9W3-F1
#
_entry.id   AF-A0AAD3D9W3-F1
#
_cell.length_a   1.000
_cell.length_b   1.000
_cell.length_c   1.000
_cell.angle_alpha   90.00
_cell.angle_beta   90.00
_cell.angle_gamma   90.00
#
_symmetry.space_group_name_H-M   'P 1'
#
loop_
_entity.id
_entity.type
_entity.pdbx_description
1 polymer ?
#
loop_
_entity_poly.entity_id
_entity_poly.type
_entity_poly.pdbx_seq_one_letter_code
_entity_poly.pdbx_strand_id
1 'polypeptide(L)'
;MNFSSHRLSGNNAYGKYAQLNLTPDDHLDKLNKFSKVVMGVSLFFWCWAVKNTVKTRGGKDFQFDLGVVSFFLSGSSALYIYKITCKGVKGFKNPGIMGRNLVVGAHIIVTINYALGAYLSLILNPNQIYYNFLYYCVIFTFLWGCSAFVAFDLISNTLSIEPDDDDYDIPDYNF
;
A
#
# COMPACT_ATOMS: atom_id res chain seq x y z
N MET A 1 10.98 -37.59 -27.15
CA MET A 1 9.62 -37.13 -26.80
C MET A 1 9.76 -35.80 -26.08
N ASN A 2 9.46 -34.69 -26.77
CA ASN A 2 9.56 -33.34 -26.24
C ASN A 2 8.20 -32.91 -25.65
N PHE A 3 8.20 -32.56 -24.37
CA PHE A 3 7.05 -31.96 -23.69
C PHE A 3 6.95 -30.47 -24.05
N SER A 4 6.15 -30.16 -25.06
CA SER A 4 5.69 -28.80 -25.35
C SER A 4 4.37 -28.54 -24.62
N SER A 5 4.44 -28.23 -23.32
CA SER A 5 3.24 -27.95 -22.49
C SER A 5 3.32 -26.64 -21.69
N HIS A 6 3.88 -25.56 -22.26
CA HIS A 6 4.05 -24.28 -21.56
C HIS A 6 3.53 -23.03 -22.31
N ARG A 7 2.49 -23.14 -23.15
CA ARG A 7 1.87 -21.98 -23.83
C ARG A 7 0.34 -21.94 -23.77
N LEU A 8 -0.26 -22.11 -22.59
CA LEU A 8 -1.71 -21.89 -22.42
C LEU A 8 -2.10 -20.98 -21.24
N SER A 9 -1.17 -20.19 -20.69
CA SER A 9 -1.48 -19.24 -19.61
C SER A 9 -1.53 -17.76 -20.04
N GLY A 10 -1.32 -17.44 -21.32
CA GLY A 10 -1.28 -16.05 -21.79
C GLY A 10 -2.66 -15.40 -22.04
N ASN A 11 -3.68 -16.18 -22.40
CA ASN A 11 -4.96 -15.62 -22.85
C ASN A 11 -5.91 -15.21 -21.72
N ASN A 12 -5.67 -15.64 -20.48
CA ASN A 12 -6.53 -15.29 -19.34
C ASN A 12 -6.15 -13.97 -18.66
N ALA A 13 -4.92 -13.50 -18.82
CA ALA A 13 -4.50 -12.21 -18.26
C ALA A 13 -5.17 -11.04 -18.99
N TYR A 14 -5.18 -11.06 -20.33
CA TYR A 14 -5.81 -10.03 -21.16
C TYR A 14 -7.33 -9.88 -20.91
N GLY A 15 -8.03 -10.98 -20.60
CA GLY A 15 -9.48 -10.94 -20.33
C GLY A 15 -9.88 -10.15 -19.07
N LYS A 16 -8.98 -9.99 -18.09
CA LYS A 16 -9.29 -9.25 -16.85
C LYS A 16 -9.20 -7.73 -17.02
N TYR A 17 -8.39 -7.24 -17.96
CA TYR A 17 -8.22 -5.80 -18.25
C TYR A 17 -9.27 -5.28 -19.22
N ALA A 18 -9.77 -6.14 -20.10
CA ALA A 18 -10.93 -5.85 -20.94
C ALA A 18 -12.18 -5.48 -20.09
N GLN A 19 -12.27 -5.94 -18.84
CA GLN A 19 -13.39 -5.61 -17.96
C GLN A 19 -13.29 -4.22 -17.31
N LEU A 20 -12.08 -3.69 -17.13
CA LEU A 20 -11.85 -2.39 -16.48
C LEU A 20 -11.63 -1.24 -17.46
N ASN A 21 -11.40 -1.55 -18.75
CA ASN A 21 -11.30 -0.56 -19.83
C ASN A 21 -10.24 0.53 -19.54
N LEU A 22 -9.16 0.18 -18.83
CA LEU A 22 -8.07 1.11 -18.47
C LEU A 22 -6.81 0.78 -19.25
N THR A 23 -6.15 1.81 -19.76
CA THR A 23 -4.81 1.67 -20.33
C THR A 23 -3.78 1.43 -19.21
N PRO A 24 -2.62 0.82 -19.51
CA PRO A 24 -1.53 0.68 -18.54
C PRO A 24 -1.13 2.03 -17.91
N ASP A 25 -1.09 3.11 -18.70
CA ASP A 25 -0.78 4.45 -18.22
C ASP A 25 -1.81 4.96 -17.21
N ASP A 26 -3.10 4.78 -17.48
CA ASP A 26 -4.17 5.18 -16.54
C ASP A 26 -4.06 4.43 -15.22
N HIS A 27 -3.69 3.14 -15.28
CA HIS A 27 -3.50 2.32 -14.09
C HIS A 27 -2.31 2.78 -13.25
N LEU A 28 -1.18 3.07 -13.89
CA LEU A 28 0.00 3.60 -13.22
C LEU A 28 -0.25 5.00 -12.62
N ASP A 29 -1.00 5.86 -13.31
CA ASP A 29 -1.41 7.16 -12.78
C ASP A 29 -2.29 7.02 -11.53
N LYS A 30 -3.28 6.12 -11.54
CA LYS A 30 -4.09 5.80 -10.35
C LYS A 30 -3.24 5.33 -9.18
N LEU A 31 -2.30 4.41 -9.44
CA LEU A 31 -1.41 3.88 -8.40
C LEU A 31 -0.45 4.97 -7.86
N ASN A 32 -0.01 5.89 -8.71
CA ASN A 32 0.81 7.05 -8.34
C ASN A 32 0.04 8.03 -7.45
N LYS A 33 -1.19 8.40 -7.85
CA LYS A 33 -2.10 9.26 -7.08
C LYS A 33 -2.39 8.65 -5.71
N PHE A 34 -2.75 7.37 -5.68
CA PHE A 34 -2.96 6.62 -4.44
C PHE A 34 -1.72 6.69 -3.53
N SER A 35 -0.55 6.40 -4.07
CA SER A 35 0.71 6.40 -3.32
C SER A 35 1.06 7.78 -2.75
N LYS A 36 0.83 8.86 -3.51
CA LYS A 36 1.04 10.23 -3.02
C LYS A 36 0.12 10.56 -1.84
N VAL A 37 -1.16 10.21 -1.95
CA VAL A 37 -2.15 10.43 -0.88
C VAL A 37 -1.76 9.64 0.37
N VAL A 38 -1.50 8.34 0.25
CA VAL A 38 -1.11 7.49 1.38
C VAL A 38 0.19 7.99 2.02
N MET A 39 1.19 8.37 1.22
CA MET A 39 2.45 8.91 1.74
C MET A 39 2.22 10.19 2.54
N GLY A 40 1.41 11.12 2.05
CA GLY A 40 1.08 12.36 2.76
C GLY A 40 0.33 12.13 4.07
N VAL A 41 -0.71 11.28 4.03
CA VAL A 41 -1.49 10.90 5.21
C VAL A 41 -0.61 10.18 6.25
N SER A 42 0.19 9.22 5.82
CA SER A 42 1.10 8.49 6.70
C SER A 42 2.17 9.38 7.31
N LEU A 43 2.76 10.31 6.56
CA LEU A 43 3.72 11.26 7.11
C LEU A 43 3.09 12.17 8.18
N PHE A 44 1.87 12.66 7.94
CA PHE A 44 1.14 13.47 8.92
C PHE A 44 0.91 12.70 10.22
N PHE A 45 0.32 11.50 10.14
CA PHE A 45 0.04 10.68 11.32
C PHE A 45 1.31 10.16 12.01
N TRP A 46 2.38 9.90 11.25
CA TRP A 46 3.67 9.53 11.81
C TRP A 46 4.26 10.65 12.66
N CYS A 47 4.30 11.88 12.13
CA CYS A 47 4.75 13.05 12.89
C CYS A 47 3.90 13.26 14.16
N TRP A 48 2.58 13.05 14.07
CA TRP A 48 1.68 13.10 15.22
C TRP A 48 2.01 12.04 16.28
N ALA A 49 2.21 10.79 15.88
CA ALA A 49 2.58 9.69 16.79
C ALA A 49 3.95 9.91 17.46
N VAL A 50 4.93 10.44 16.71
CA VAL A 50 6.24 10.82 17.26
C VAL A 50 6.07 11.92 18.31
N LYS A 51 5.30 12.97 18.02
CA LYS A 51 5.03 14.06 18.97
C LYS A 51 4.37 13.53 20.25
N ASN A 52 3.41 12.63 20.15
CA ASN A 52 2.77 12.01 21.31
C ASN A 52 3.76 11.18 22.12
N THR A 53 4.56 10.34 21.46
CA THR A 53 5.59 9.53 22.12
C THR A 53 6.58 10.40 22.90
N VAL A 54 7.03 11.51 22.32
CA VAL A 54 7.95 12.46 22.98
C VAL A 54 7.28 13.14 24.18
N LYS A 55 6.01 13.56 24.05
CA LYS A 55 5.27 14.20 25.15
C LYS A 55 5.11 13.28 26.35
N THR A 56 4.83 12.00 26.12
CA THR A 56 4.62 11.01 27.19
C THR A 56 5.94 10.61 27.86
N ARG A 57 7.07 10.72 27.15
CA ARG A 57 8.42 10.43 27.68
C ARG A 57 8.87 11.38 28.81
N GLY A 58 8.19 12.52 28.99
CA GLY A 58 8.37 13.38 30.17
C GLY A 58 7.72 12.85 31.44
N GLY A 59 6.89 11.80 31.34
CA GLY A 59 6.35 11.03 32.47
C GLY A 59 7.26 9.84 32.81
N LYS A 60 7.13 9.31 34.04
CA LYS A 60 7.97 8.19 34.54
C LYS A 60 7.80 6.88 33.75
N ASP A 61 6.76 6.77 32.92
CA ASP A 61 6.44 5.56 32.17
C ASP A 61 6.62 5.77 30.66
N PHE A 62 7.54 5.03 30.06
CA PHE A 62 7.73 5.03 28.61
C PHE A 62 6.52 4.36 27.93
N GLN A 63 5.70 5.14 27.25
CA GLN A 63 4.62 4.64 26.40
C GLN A 63 5.01 4.79 24.93
N PHE A 64 5.22 3.66 24.26
CA PHE A 64 5.50 3.62 22.84
C PHE A 64 4.20 3.65 22.04
N ASP A 65 4.04 4.65 21.18
CA ASP A 65 2.88 4.72 20.27
C ASP A 65 3.10 3.77 19.08
N LEU A 66 2.32 2.69 19.01
CA LEU A 66 2.31 1.73 17.89
C LEU A 66 2.03 2.40 16.53
N GLY A 67 1.43 3.60 16.54
CA GLY A 67 1.30 4.48 15.39
C GLY A 67 2.64 4.79 14.72
N VAL A 68 3.73 4.94 15.48
CA VAL A 68 5.05 5.27 14.92
C VAL A 68 5.51 4.20 13.92
N VAL A 69 5.38 2.92 14.27
CA VAL A 69 5.81 1.82 13.38
C VAL A 69 4.84 1.65 12.22
N SER A 70 3.54 1.64 12.51
CA SER A 70 2.52 1.36 11.50
C SER A 70 2.46 2.44 10.41
N PHE A 71 2.51 3.73 10.77
CA PHE A 71 2.54 4.83 9.78
C PHE A 71 3.89 4.93 9.06
N PHE A 72 5.00 4.63 9.73
CA PHE A 72 6.30 4.58 9.06
C PHE A 72 6.33 3.50 7.97
N LEU A 73 5.82 2.31 8.28
CA LEU A 73 5.75 1.20 7.34
C LEU A 73 4.82 1.54 6.16
N SER A 74 3.64 2.10 6.44
CA SER A 74 2.70 2.57 5.40
C SER A 74 3.35 3.63 4.50
N GLY A 75 3.94 4.69 5.08
CA GLY A 75 4.62 5.73 4.31
C GLY A 75 5.78 5.20 3.47
N SER A 76 6.59 4.28 4.01
CA SER A 76 7.70 3.65 3.29
C SER A 76 7.22 2.79 2.12
N SER A 77 6.15 2.00 2.33
CA SER A 77 5.54 1.20 1.27
C SER A 77 4.93 2.05 0.15
N ALA A 78 4.30 3.19 0.49
CA ALA A 78 3.78 4.14 -0.48
C ALA A 78 4.90 4.83 -1.27
N LEU A 79 6.01 5.21 -0.62
CA LEU A 79 7.19 5.75 -1.30
C LEU A 79 7.79 4.73 -2.27
N TYR A 80 7.83 3.45 -1.89
CA TYR A 80 8.28 2.37 -2.76
C TYR A 80 7.42 2.27 -4.03
N ILE A 81 6.09 2.25 -3.89
CA ILE A 81 5.18 2.22 -5.05
C ILE A 81 5.30 3.48 -5.90
N TYR A 82 5.43 4.65 -5.28
CA TYR A 82 5.65 5.89 -6.02
C TYR A 82 6.92 5.82 -6.88
N LYS A 83 8.04 5.32 -6.33
CA LYS A 83 9.31 5.21 -7.06
C LYS A 83 9.26 4.27 -8.27
N ILE A 84 8.50 3.18 -8.19
CA ILE A 84 8.38 2.24 -9.31
C ILE A 84 7.35 2.69 -10.36
N THR A 85 6.42 3.59 -10.01
CA THR A 85 5.36 4.07 -10.93
C THR A 85 5.66 5.44 -11.52
N CYS A 86 6.48 6.29 -10.89
CA CYS A 86 6.70 7.68 -11.33
C CYS A 86 7.41 7.83 -12.67
N LYS A 87 7.97 6.75 -13.22
CA LYS A 87 8.66 6.73 -14.51
C LYS A 87 7.76 6.33 -15.70
N GLY A 88 6.45 6.16 -15.46
CA GLY A 88 5.51 5.68 -16.48
C GLY A 88 5.78 4.22 -16.87
N VAL A 89 5.14 3.76 -17.96
CA VAL A 89 5.21 2.36 -18.43
C VAL A 89 6.65 1.94 -18.74
N LYS A 90 7.42 2.76 -19.47
CA LYS A 90 8.80 2.44 -19.87
C LYS A 90 9.75 2.19 -18.70
N GLY A 91 9.49 2.82 -17.54
CA GLY A 91 10.32 2.68 -16.34
C GLY A 91 9.67 1.82 -15.24
N PHE A 92 8.49 1.25 -15.50
CA PHE A 92 7.75 0.49 -14.52
C PHE A 92 8.46 -0.81 -14.20
N LYS A 93 8.58 -1.11 -12.91
CA LYS A 93 9.07 -2.41 -12.43
C LYS A 93 7.96 -3.06 -11.63
N ASN A 94 7.58 -4.28 -12.02
CA ASN A 94 6.58 -5.03 -11.28
C ASN A 94 7.04 -5.19 -9.82
N PRO A 95 6.20 -4.86 -8.82
CA PRO A 95 6.60 -4.94 -7.42
C PRO A 95 6.93 -6.36 -6.94
N GLY A 96 6.54 -7.40 -7.69
CA GLY A 96 6.70 -8.80 -7.29
C GLY A 96 5.93 -9.15 -6.02
N ILE A 97 5.84 -10.42 -5.64
CA ILE A 97 4.99 -10.87 -4.53
C ILE A 97 5.32 -10.15 -3.21
N MET A 98 6.62 -9.95 -2.92
CA MET A 98 7.06 -9.27 -1.71
C MET A 98 6.62 -7.80 -1.65
N GLY A 99 6.76 -7.05 -2.76
CA GLY A 99 6.35 -5.65 -2.80
C GLY A 99 4.84 -5.48 -2.62
N ARG A 100 4.04 -6.41 -3.14
CA ARG A 100 2.57 -6.40 -2.94
C ARG A 100 2.19 -6.69 -1.51
N ASN A 101 2.76 -7.75 -0.93
CA ASN A 101 2.52 -8.13 0.46
C ASN A 101 2.95 -7.02 1.42
N LEU A 102 4.06 -6.32 1.13
CA LEU A 102 4.50 -5.17 1.92
C LEU A 102 3.45 -4.07 1.95
N VAL A 103 2.90 -3.66 0.80
CA VAL A 103 1.94 -2.55 0.75
C VAL A 103 0.61 -2.92 1.38
N VAL A 104 0.04 -4.08 1.03
CA VAL A 104 -1.23 -4.53 1.59
C VAL A 104 -1.08 -4.79 3.08
N GLY A 105 0.00 -5.48 3.48
CA GLY A 105 0.33 -5.76 4.87
C GLY A 105 0.50 -4.49 5.70
N ALA A 106 1.13 -3.44 5.17
CA ALA A 106 1.26 -2.16 5.86
C ALA A 106 -0.11 -1.54 6.20
N HIS A 107 -1.07 -1.58 5.29
CA HIS A 107 -2.43 -1.06 5.53
C HIS A 107 -3.20 -1.92 6.53
N ILE A 108 -3.04 -3.25 6.47
CA ILE A 108 -3.63 -4.18 7.45
C ILE A 108 -3.06 -3.90 8.85
N ILE A 109 -1.75 -3.68 8.97
CA ILE A 109 -1.12 -3.35 10.25
C ILE A 109 -1.69 -2.05 10.84
N VAL A 110 -1.87 -0.99 10.03
CA VAL A 110 -2.50 0.25 10.50
C VAL A 110 -3.97 0.00 10.91
N THR A 111 -4.70 -0.80 10.15
CA THR A 111 -6.09 -1.19 10.46
C THR A 111 -6.18 -1.90 11.81
N ILE A 112 -5.33 -2.90 12.04
CA ILE A 112 -5.28 -3.65 13.30
C ILE A 112 -4.88 -2.73 14.46
N ASN A 113 -3.93 -1.82 14.25
CA ASN A 113 -3.53 -0.86 15.28
C ASN A 113 -4.73 -0.01 15.75
N TYR A 114 -5.53 0.50 14.82
CA TYR A 114 -6.74 1.24 15.16
C TYR A 114 -7.82 0.37 15.80
N ALA A 115 -8.03 -0.86 15.30
CA ALA A 115 -8.98 -1.80 15.89
C ALA A 115 -8.61 -2.13 17.35
N LEU A 116 -7.31 -2.33 17.61
CA LEU A 116 -6.79 -2.54 18.96
C LEU A 116 -7.03 -1.31 19.85
N GLY A 117 -6.80 -0.10 19.34
CA GLY A 117 -7.12 1.14 20.06
C GLY A 117 -8.61 1.24 20.43
N ALA A 118 -9.51 0.91 19.50
CA ALA A 118 -10.95 0.86 19.77
C ALA A 118 -11.28 -0.18 20.85
N TYR A 119 -10.75 -1.40 20.73
CA TYR A 119 -10.94 -2.46 21.71
C TYR A 119 -10.45 -2.07 23.11
N LEU A 120 -9.24 -1.53 23.21
CA LEU A 120 -8.66 -1.07 24.48
C LEU A 120 -9.47 0.07 25.11
N SER A 121 -10.05 0.95 24.30
CA SER A 121 -10.89 2.05 24.80
C SER A 121 -12.18 1.58 25.47
N LEU A 122 -12.67 0.38 25.14
CA LEU A 122 -13.85 -0.24 25.73
C LEU A 122 -13.53 -1.01 27.02
N ILE A 123 -12.29 -1.48 27.20
CA ILE A 123 -11.94 -2.43 28.26
C ILE A 123 -11.11 -1.80 29.38
N LEU A 124 -10.21 -0.88 29.07
CA LEU A 124 -9.25 -0.37 30.07
C LEU A 124 -9.90 0.52 31.14
N ASN A 125 -11.09 1.08 30.90
CA ASN A 125 -11.82 1.86 31.89
C ASN A 125 -13.33 1.63 31.79
N PRO A 126 -13.89 0.60 32.47
CA PRO A 126 -15.32 0.33 32.43
C PRO A 126 -16.18 1.48 32.99
N ASN A 127 -15.58 2.34 33.84
CA ASN A 127 -16.26 3.48 34.45
C ASN A 127 -16.18 4.78 33.63
N GLN A 128 -15.32 4.83 32.60
CA GLN A 128 -15.15 6.03 31.76
C GLN A 128 -14.71 5.65 30.35
N ILE A 129 -15.70 5.49 29.46
CA ILE A 129 -15.44 5.23 28.04
C ILE A 129 -14.97 6.54 27.39
N TYR A 130 -13.80 6.51 26.76
CA TYR A 130 -13.27 7.63 25.97
C TYR A 130 -13.92 7.65 24.59
N TYR A 131 -15.20 8.05 24.52
CA TYR A 131 -15.99 8.02 23.28
C TYR A 131 -15.31 8.69 22.09
N ASN A 132 -14.67 9.84 22.29
CA ASN A 132 -13.97 10.54 21.20
C ASN A 132 -12.83 9.70 20.61
N PHE A 133 -12.06 9.01 21.47
CA PHE A 133 -10.98 8.14 21.03
C PHE A 133 -11.52 6.86 20.38
N LEU A 134 -12.60 6.28 20.93
CA LEU A 134 -13.28 5.13 20.34
C LEU A 134 -13.78 5.44 18.92
N TYR A 135 -14.54 6.53 18.74
CA TYR A 135 -15.07 6.91 17.43
C TYR A 135 -13.96 7.16 16.42
N TYR A 136 -12.90 7.88 16.84
CA TYR A 136 -11.71 8.08 16.03
C TYR A 136 -11.12 6.73 15.57
N CYS A 137 -10.87 5.80 16.49
CA CYS A 137 -10.31 4.50 16.16
C CYS A 137 -11.22 3.67 15.24
N VAL A 138 -12.54 3.67 15.46
CA VAL A 138 -13.49 2.95 14.60
C VAL A 138 -13.47 3.51 13.18
N ILE A 139 -13.59 4.83 13.02
CA ILE A 139 -13.58 5.48 11.69
C ILE A 139 -12.28 5.13 10.95
N PHE A 140 -11.13 5.30 11.60
CA PHE A 140 -9.85 5.02 10.97
C PHE A 140 -9.61 3.52 10.72
N THR A 141 -10.16 2.62 11.54
CA THR A 141 -10.15 1.18 11.25
C THR A 141 -10.82 0.90 9.91
N PHE A 142 -12.03 1.44 9.70
CA PHE A 142 -12.74 1.25 8.43
C PHE A 142 -12.02 1.91 7.26
N LEU A 143 -11.55 3.15 7.41
CA LEU A 143 -10.83 3.86 6.34
C LEU A 143 -9.56 3.11 5.90
N TRP A 144 -8.75 2.64 6.85
CA TRP A 144 -7.53 1.90 6.53
C TRP A 144 -7.83 0.50 6.00
N GLY A 145 -8.91 -0.15 6.46
CA GLY A 145 -9.38 -1.42 5.91
C GLY A 145 -9.84 -1.29 4.45
N CYS A 146 -10.63 -0.26 4.13
CA CYS A 146 -11.01 0.07 2.75
C CYS A 146 -9.76 0.39 1.91
N SER A 147 -8.81 1.15 2.46
CA SER A 147 -7.54 1.46 1.78
C SER A 147 -6.72 0.19 1.51
N ALA A 148 -6.72 -0.79 2.40
CA ALA A 148 -6.05 -2.08 2.18
C ALA A 148 -6.68 -2.84 1.01
N PHE A 149 -8.01 -2.82 0.89
CA PHE A 149 -8.72 -3.44 -0.23
C PHE A 149 -8.40 -2.73 -1.56
N VAL A 150 -8.45 -1.40 -1.58
CA VAL A 150 -8.07 -0.60 -2.77
C VAL A 150 -6.61 -0.84 -3.15
N ALA A 151 -5.70 -0.89 -2.18
CA ALA A 151 -4.30 -1.21 -2.42
C ALA A 151 -4.13 -2.61 -3.03
N PHE A 152 -4.84 -3.61 -2.49
CA PHE A 152 -4.82 -4.98 -3.00
C PHE A 152 -5.32 -5.05 -4.45
N ASP A 153 -6.43 -4.39 -4.76
CA ASP A 153 -6.98 -4.36 -6.12
C ASP A 153 -6.02 -3.68 -7.10
N LEU A 154 -5.60 -2.44 -6.80
CA LEU A 154 -4.69 -1.69 -7.66
C LEU A 154 -3.37 -2.43 -7.90
N ILE A 155 -2.79 -3.02 -6.86
CA ILE A 155 -1.49 -3.69 -6.98
C ILE A 155 -1.61 -5.06 -7.64
N SER A 156 -2.68 -5.82 -7.40
CA SER A 156 -2.90 -7.11 -8.07
C SER A 156 -3.03 -6.94 -9.58
N ASN A 157 -3.63 -5.84 -10.00
CA ASN A 157 -3.79 -5.48 -11.41
C ASN A 157 -2.48 -5.01 -12.08
N THR A 158 -1.35 -4.90 -11.35
CA THR A 158 -0.04 -4.64 -11.97
C THR A 158 0.60 -5.87 -12.63
N LEU A 159 0.05 -7.07 -12.42
CA LEU A 159 0.59 -8.32 -12.97
C LEU A 159 0.64 -8.39 -14.49
N SER A 160 -0.28 -7.70 -15.16
CA SER A 160 -0.41 -7.75 -16.62
C SER A 160 0.37 -6.67 -17.34
N ILE A 161 0.99 -5.75 -16.60
CA ILE A 161 1.79 -4.70 -17.22
C ILE A 161 3.10 -5.39 -17.56
N GLU A 162 3.12 -6.04 -18.71
CA GLU A 162 4.33 -6.52 -19.36
C GLU A 162 5.01 -5.28 -19.97
N PRO A 163 6.32 -5.09 -19.75
CA PRO A 163 7.07 -4.14 -20.55
C PRO A 163 6.97 -4.59 -22.00
N ASP A 164 6.70 -3.68 -22.94
CA ASP A 164 6.82 -4.00 -24.36
C ASP A 164 8.28 -4.41 -24.61
N ASP A 165 8.52 -5.70 -24.77
CA ASP A 165 9.85 -6.27 -25.09
C ASP A 165 10.30 -5.87 -26.51
N ASP A 166 9.49 -5.12 -27.25
CA ASP A 166 9.68 -4.82 -28.67
C ASP A 166 10.60 -3.61 -28.93
N ASP A 167 10.98 -2.86 -27.90
CA ASP A 167 11.93 -1.72 -27.96
C ASP A 167 13.39 -2.18 -27.64
N TYR A 168 13.77 -3.42 -27.95
CA TYR A 168 15.20 -3.72 -28.09
C TYR A 168 15.68 -2.96 -29.32
N ASP A 169 16.30 -1.80 -29.09
CA ASP A 169 17.16 -1.13 -30.07
C ASP A 169 18.08 -2.19 -30.66
N ILE A 170 17.72 -2.73 -31.84
CA ILE A 170 18.61 -3.56 -32.63
C ILE A 170 19.74 -2.61 -32.96
N PRO A 171 20.96 -2.79 -32.43
CA PRO A 171 22.06 -1.93 -32.79
C PRO A 171 22.20 -1.97 -34.31
N ASP A 172 22.05 -0.81 -34.97
CA ASP A 172 22.36 -0.63 -36.38
C ASP A 172 23.86 -0.92 -36.55
N TYR A 173 24.19 -2.19 -36.79
CA TYR A 173 25.51 -2.61 -37.25
C TYR A 173 25.65 -2.18 -38.71
N ASN A 174 25.90 -0.89 -38.93
CA ASN A 174 26.43 -0.40 -40.19
C ASN A 174 27.91 -0.85 -40.27
N PHE A 175 28.14 -1.98 -40.93
CA PHE A 175 29.45 -2.42 -41.40
C PHE A 175 29.73 -1.89 -42.81
#